data_AF-A0A6N8HFZ3-F1
#
_entry.id   AF-A0A6N8HFZ3-F1
#
_cell.length_a   1.000
_cell.length_b   1.000
_cell.length_c   1.000
_cell.angle_alpha   90.00
_cell.angle_beta   90.00
_cell.angle_gamma   90.00
#
_symmetry.space_group_name_H-M   'P 1'
#
loop_
_entity.id
_entity.type
_entity.pdbx_description
1 polymer ?
#
loop_
_entity_poly.entity_id
_entity_poly.type
_entity_poly.pdbx_seq_one_letter_code
_entity_poly.pdbx_strand_id
1 'polypeptide(L)'
;MKATKEELIRFLEDKVLVPVENHPKATATIKKKIHGTRMRLNEQVSAEKVEQFYYTAMSTERGKDSYQKIKDIGGPTFEDVVDEFKKLCGREY
;
A
#
# COMPACT_ATOMS: atom_id res chain seq x y z
N MET A 1 2.54 -17.57 -6.94
CA MET A 1 3.08 -16.37 -6.28
C MET A 1 4.61 -16.44 -6.35
N LYS A 2 5.31 -15.35 -6.71
CA LYS A 2 6.80 -15.32 -6.72
C LYS A 2 7.40 -14.80 -5.40
N ALA A 3 6.71 -13.91 -4.69
CA ALA A 3 7.18 -13.32 -3.43
C ALA A 3 6.45 -13.87 -2.19
N THR A 4 7.12 -13.82 -1.05
CA THR A 4 6.57 -14.11 0.28
C THR A 4 5.64 -13.00 0.76
N LYS A 5 4.87 -13.27 1.82
CA LYS A 5 4.02 -12.26 2.48
C LYS A 5 4.87 -11.06 2.93
N GLU A 6 5.99 -11.34 3.59
CA GLU A 6 6.87 -10.35 4.18
C GLU A 6 7.53 -9.47 3.11
N GLU A 7 7.89 -10.04 1.95
CA GLU A 7 8.42 -9.28 0.82
C GLU A 7 7.39 -8.34 0.20
N LEU A 8 6.14 -8.79 0.04
CA LEU A 8 5.05 -7.92 -0.44
C LEU A 8 4.77 -6.77 0.53
N ILE A 9 4.74 -7.06 1.84
CA ILE A 9 4.53 -6.03 2.87
C ILE A 9 5.71 -5.05 2.90
N ARG A 10 6.96 -5.55 2.90
CA ARG A 10 8.16 -4.70 2.88
C ARG A 10 8.19 -3.81 1.65
N PHE A 11 7.83 -4.33 0.48
CA PHE A 11 7.71 -3.52 -0.73
C PHE A 11 6.74 -2.34 -0.53
N LEU A 12 5.55 -2.59 0.02
CA LEU A 12 4.57 -1.53 0.28
C LEU A 12 5.02 -0.56 1.38
N GLU A 13 5.72 -1.04 2.41
CA GLU A 13 6.34 -0.20 3.44
C GLU A 13 7.33 0.78 2.83
N ASP A 14 8.30 0.26 2.08
CA ASP A 14 9.42 1.03 1.56
C ASP A 14 8.99 2.01 0.46
N LYS A 15 8.06 1.58 -0.41
CA LYS A 15 7.65 2.35 -1.59
C LYS A 15 6.51 3.31 -1.31
N VAL A 16 5.68 3.04 -0.31
CA VAL A 16 4.45 3.81 -0.07
C VAL A 16 4.32 4.25 1.39
N LEU A 17 4.23 3.32 2.33
CA LEU A 17 3.79 3.64 3.68
C LEU A 17 4.78 4.55 4.43
N VAL A 18 6.07 4.21 4.44
CA VAL A 18 7.13 5.00 5.09
C VAL A 18 7.31 6.38 4.43
N PRO A 19 7.40 6.49 3.08
CA PRO A 19 7.46 7.79 2.42
C PRO A 19 6.28 8.70 2.75
N VAL A 20 5.05 8.16 2.77
CA VAL A 20 3.85 8.93 3.08
C VAL A 20 3.79 9.33 4.55
N GLU A 21 4.15 8.43 5.47
CA GLU A 21 4.16 8.70 6.91
C GLU A 21 5.15 9.81 7.29
N ASN A 22 6.32 9.84 6.64
CA ASN A 22 7.38 10.80 6.88
C ASN A 22 7.30 12.05 6.00
N HIS A 23 6.32 12.14 5.11
CA HIS A 23 6.17 13.29 4.23
C HIS A 23 5.96 14.58 5.06
N PRO A 24 6.63 15.71 4.74
CA PRO A 24 6.56 16.94 5.55
C PRO A 24 5.15 17.53 5.65
N LYS A 25 4.29 17.25 4.67
CA LYS A 25 2.87 17.67 4.65
C LYS A 25 1.89 16.61 5.20
N ALA A 26 2.39 15.48 5.71
CA ALA A 26 1.53 14.41 6.23
C ALA A 26 0.80 14.85 7.49
N THR A 27 -0.52 14.97 7.39
CA THR A 27 -1.39 15.28 8.53
C THR A 27 -1.53 14.08 9.47
N ALA A 28 -1.97 14.32 10.71
CA ALA A 28 -2.28 13.26 11.66
C ALA A 28 -3.30 12.25 11.10
N THR A 29 -4.25 12.71 10.29
CA THR A 29 -5.23 11.85 9.59
C THR A 29 -4.57 10.92 8.59
N ILE A 30 -3.62 11.42 7.80
CA ILE A 30 -2.85 10.60 6.85
C ILE A 30 -2.03 9.56 7.60
N LYS A 31 -1.29 9.96 8.64
CA LYS A 31 -0.48 9.05 9.45
C LYS A 31 -1.33 7.95 10.11
N LYS A 32 -2.51 8.29 10.65
CA LYS A 32 -3.46 7.32 11.22
C LYS A 32 -3.94 6.30 10.18
N LYS A 33 -4.21 6.73 8.94
CA LYS A 33 -4.59 5.84 7.85
C LYS A 33 -3.44 4.89 7.48
N ILE A 34 -2.22 5.42 7.34
CA ILE A 34 -1.03 4.61 7.07
C ILE A 34 -0.82 3.55 8.15
N HIS A 35 -0.89 3.94 9.42
CA HIS A 35 -0.78 3.00 10.53
C HIS A 35 -1.85 1.90 10.47
N GLY A 36 -3.11 2.27 10.18
CA GLY A 36 -4.19 1.30 10.02
C GLY A 36 -3.99 0.35 8.82
N THR A 37 -3.45 0.84 7.71
CA THR A 37 -3.10 0.01 6.55
C THR A 37 -1.96 -0.96 6.90
N ARG A 38 -0.90 -0.47 7.55
CA ARG A 38 0.23 -1.29 8.04
C ARG A 38 -0.25 -2.41 8.96
N MET A 39 -1.11 -2.12 9.93
CA MET A 39 -1.69 -3.15 10.80
C MET A 39 -2.42 -4.23 10.00
N ARG A 40 -3.34 -3.83 9.11
CA ARG A 40 -4.12 -4.77 8.30
C ARG A 40 -3.26 -5.60 7.34
N LEU A 41 -2.19 -5.04 6.79
CA LEU A 41 -1.24 -5.79 5.98
C LEU A 41 -0.54 -6.88 6.80
N ASN A 42 -0.09 -6.54 8.01
CA ASN A 42 0.56 -7.50 8.90
C ASN A 42 -0.37 -8.61 9.39
N GLU A 43 -1.67 -8.34 9.50
CA GLU A 43 -2.71 -9.33 9.83
C GLU A 43 -2.98 -10.35 8.71
N GLN A 44 -2.50 -10.13 7.49
CA GLN A 44 -2.73 -11.07 6.39
C GLN A 44 -2.00 -12.40 6.65
N VAL A 45 -2.62 -13.52 6.28
CA VAL A 45 -2.08 -14.87 6.59
C VAL A 45 -1.19 -15.44 5.50
N SER A 46 -1.19 -14.85 4.30
CA SER A 46 -0.38 -15.32 3.16
C SER A 46 -0.09 -14.20 2.16
N ALA A 47 0.83 -14.45 1.24
CA ALA A 47 1.15 -13.53 0.15
C ALA A 47 -0.06 -13.25 -0.75
N GLU A 48 -0.88 -14.26 -1.05
CA GLU A 48 -2.11 -14.12 -1.84
C GLU A 48 -3.13 -13.22 -1.15
N LYS A 49 -3.19 -13.27 0.18
CA LYS A 49 -4.05 -12.39 0.97
C LYS A 49 -3.55 -10.95 0.99
N VAL A 50 -2.24 -10.73 0.96
CA VAL A 50 -1.65 -9.40 0.75
C VAL A 50 -1.97 -8.87 -0.65
N GLU A 51 -1.81 -9.68 -1.70
CA GLU A 51 -2.19 -9.33 -3.08
C GLU A 51 -3.69 -8.97 -3.16
N GLN A 52 -4.57 -9.80 -2.59
CA GLN A 52 -6.01 -9.56 -2.55
C GLN A 52 -6.34 -8.27 -1.79
N PHE A 53 -5.71 -8.04 -0.63
CA PHE A 53 -5.90 -6.83 0.17
C PHE A 53 -5.51 -5.59 -0.63
N TYR A 54 -4.37 -5.62 -1.32
CA TYR A 54 -3.87 -4.52 -2.12
C TYR A 54 -4.89 -4.05 -3.16
N TYR A 55 -5.40 -4.97 -4.01
CA TYR A 55 -6.38 -4.62 -5.04
C TYR A 55 -7.75 -4.21 -4.46
N THR A 56 -8.16 -4.87 -3.38
CA THR A 56 -9.41 -4.51 -2.69
C THR A 56 -9.31 -3.10 -2.10
N ALA A 57 -8.19 -2.77 -1.46
CA ALA A 57 -7.96 -1.46 -0.85
C ALA A 57 -8.14 -0.35 -1.88
N MET A 58 -7.53 -0.48 -3.06
CA MET A 58 -7.65 0.50 -4.16
C MET A 58 -9.08 0.67 -4.68
N SER A 59 -9.90 -0.38 -4.61
CA SER A 59 -11.26 -0.39 -5.19
C SER A 59 -12.33 0.18 -4.26
N THR A 60 -12.04 0.34 -2.96
CA THR A 60 -13.01 0.83 -1.96
C THR A 60 -13.06 2.35 -1.89
N GLU A 61 -14.20 2.91 -1.48
CA GLU A 61 -14.34 4.36 -1.21
C GLU A 61 -13.32 4.87 -0.18
N ARG A 62 -13.00 4.06 0.83
CA ARG A 62 -11.95 4.39 1.82
C ARG A 62 -10.55 4.41 1.18
N GLY A 63 -10.32 3.55 0.20
CA GLY A 63 -9.12 3.54 -0.63
C GLY A 63 -8.99 4.82 -1.43
N LYS A 64 -10.03 5.17 -2.21
CA LYS A 64 -10.09 6.40 -3.00
C LYS A 64 -9.89 7.67 -2.16
N ASP A 65 -10.50 7.74 -0.98
CA ASP A 65 -10.28 8.85 -0.03
C ASP A 65 -8.81 8.91 0.44
N SER A 66 -8.19 7.75 0.67
CA SER A 66 -6.78 7.70 1.08
C SER A 66 -5.86 8.08 -0.08
N TYR A 67 -6.15 7.59 -1.29
CA TYR A 67 -5.46 7.99 -2.52
C TYR A 67 -5.47 9.51 -2.70
N GLN A 68 -6.64 10.14 -2.65
CA GLN A 68 -6.76 11.59 -2.86
C GLN A 68 -5.92 12.37 -1.83
N LYS A 69 -6.03 12.01 -0.55
CA LYS A 69 -5.26 12.68 0.52
C LYS A 69 -3.75 12.52 0.38
N ILE A 70 -3.29 11.36 -0.07
CA ILE A 70 -1.87 11.10 -0.30
C ILE A 70 -1.39 11.87 -1.53
N LYS A 71 -2.18 11.90 -2.59
CA LYS A 71 -1.90 12.65 -3.81
C LYS A 71 -1.84 14.17 -3.56
N ASP A 72 -2.74 14.70 -2.73
CA ASP A 72 -2.78 16.13 -2.38
C ASP A 72 -1.51 16.61 -1.68
N ILE A 73 -0.83 15.71 -0.96
CA ILE A 73 0.46 16.01 -0.34
C ILE A 73 1.65 15.73 -1.27
N GLY A 74 1.44 15.08 -2.43
CA GLY A 74 2.49 14.65 -3.35
C GLY A 74 3.22 13.38 -2.90
N GLY A 75 2.59 12.55 -2.05
CA GLY A 75 3.14 11.27 -1.62
C GLY A 75 2.89 10.15 -2.65
N PRO A 76 3.70 9.09 -2.64
CA PRO A 76 3.49 7.93 -3.51
C PRO A 76 2.23 7.15 -3.08
N THR A 77 1.50 6.58 -4.04
CA THR A 77 0.29 5.79 -3.79
C THR A 77 0.46 4.34 -4.22
N PHE A 78 -0.55 3.50 -3.96
CA PHE A 78 -0.55 2.11 -4.42
C PHE A 78 -0.58 2.04 -5.95
N GLU A 79 -1.35 2.92 -6.59
CA GLU A 79 -1.46 3.06 -8.04
C GLU A 79 -0.11 3.33 -8.71
N ASP A 80 0.76 4.13 -8.08
CA ASP A 80 2.08 4.47 -8.63
C ASP A 80 3.02 3.26 -8.71
N VAL A 81 2.79 2.25 -7.86
CA VAL A 81 3.68 1.08 -7.71
C VAL A 81 3.06 -0.21 -8.24
N VAL A 82 1.90 -0.13 -8.90
CA VAL A 82 1.09 -1.30 -9.28
C VAL A 82 1.82 -2.26 -10.22
N ASP A 83 2.60 -1.74 -11.16
CA ASP A 83 3.31 -2.58 -12.13
C ASP A 83 4.52 -3.29 -11.51
N GLU A 84 5.24 -2.62 -10.62
CA GLU A 84 6.29 -3.25 -9.80
C GLU A 84 5.69 -4.33 -8.87
N PHE A 85 4.55 -4.03 -8.24
CA PHE A 85 3.86 -4.97 -7.35
C PHE A 85 3.38 -6.22 -8.11
N LYS A 86 2.78 -6.06 -9.30
CA LYS A 86 2.38 -7.18 -10.17
C LYS A 86 3.55 -8.08 -10.53
N LYS A 87 4.69 -7.51 -10.92
CA LYS A 87 5.92 -8.26 -11.22
C LYS A 87 6.38 -9.06 -10.00
N LEU A 88 6.35 -8.45 -8.81
CA LEU A 88 6.70 -9.10 -7.55
C LEU A 88 5.75 -10.27 -7.22
N CYS A 89 4.46 -10.13 -7.52
CA CYS A 89 3.49 -11.23 -7.40
C CYS A 89 3.70 -12.34 -8.45
N GLY A 90 4.47 -12.09 -9.50
CA GLY A 90 4.65 -12.99 -10.65
C GLY A 90 3.54 -12.90 -11.69
N ARG A 91 2.86 -11.76 -11.78
CA ARG A 91 1.85 -11.44 -12.79
C ARG A 91 2.52 -10.63 -13.90
N GLU A 92 3.26 -11.31 -14.77
CA GLU A 92 3.84 -10.71 -15.98
C GLU A 92 2.82 -10.92 -17.13
N TYR A 93 2.40 -9.84 -17.78
CA TYR A 93 1.67 -9.88 -19.05
C TYR A 93 2.50 -9.16 -20.10
#